data_AF-A0A4S4MQ95-F1
#
_entry.id   AF-A0A4S4MQ95-F1
#
_cell.length_a   1.000
_cell.length_b   1.000
_cell.length_c   1.000
_cell.angle_alpha   90.00
_cell.angle_beta   90.00
_cell.angle_gamma   90.00
#
_symmetry.space_group_name_H-M   'P 1'
#
loop_
_entity.id
_entity.type
_entity.pdbx_description
1 polymer ?
#
loop_
_entity_poly.entity_id
_entity_poly.type
_entity_poly.pdbx_seq_one_letter_code
_entity_poly.pdbx_strand_id
1 'polypeptide(L)'
;MSSNIPRDVQEFLDDYADSPDDKSRSANLQFYSNERRCRPDNVLIEDIHKQWKGDYSKLENKHGFIQWLFPIQEYGMNPQSQPLQRHEITAMKTDKDIVARVLRSYRLMLDFYGMDLCSSETGLIKRVDPEAKNEERYRNLVRGC
;
A
#
# COMPACT_ATOMS: atom_id res chain seq x y z
N MET A 1 5.00 -19.02 27.55
CA MET A 1 4.39 -19.47 26.28
C MET A 1 5.02 -18.63 25.19
N SER A 2 6.03 -19.15 24.47
CA SER A 2 6.55 -18.43 23.31
C SER A 2 5.49 -18.48 22.23
N SER A 3 4.80 -17.36 22.03
CA SER A 3 4.02 -17.12 20.83
C SER A 3 4.96 -17.36 19.64
N ASN A 4 4.69 -18.41 18.88
CA ASN A 4 5.45 -18.71 17.67
C ASN A 4 5.02 -17.65 16.64
N ILE A 5 5.71 -16.51 16.63
CA ILE A 5 5.43 -15.42 15.71
C ILE A 5 5.58 -15.99 14.30
N PRO A 6 4.57 -15.86 13.42
CA PRO A 6 4.68 -16.27 12.04
C PRO A 6 5.95 -15.71 11.40
N ARG A 7 6.62 -16.51 10.57
CA ARG A 7 7.95 -16.18 10.04
C ARG A 7 7.98 -14.84 9.30
N ASP A 8 6.95 -14.55 8.52
CA ASP A 8 6.69 -13.29 7.81
C ASP A 8 6.58 -12.10 8.78
N VAL A 9 5.85 -12.27 9.89
CA VAL A 9 5.74 -11.23 10.92
C VAL A 9 7.08 -11.00 11.62
N GLN A 10 7.85 -12.06 11.87
CA GLN A 10 9.19 -11.94 12.45
C GLN A 10 10.16 -11.26 11.49
N GLU A 11 10.16 -11.64 10.20
CA GLU A 11 10.99 -11.00 9.15
C GLU A 11 10.66 -9.51 8.97
N PHE A 12 9.38 -9.15 9.04
CA PHE A 12 8.94 -7.75 9.06
C PHE A 12 9.44 -6.99 10.29
N LEU A 13 9.34 -7.58 11.49
CA LEU A 13 9.80 -6.97 12.75
C LEU A 13 11.32 -6.81 12.78
N ASP A 14 12.06 -7.71 12.15
CA ASP A 14 13.51 -7.70 12.05
C ASP A 14 14.03 -6.83 10.87
N ASP A 15 13.17 -5.98 10.30
CA ASP A 15 13.45 -5.08 9.17
C ASP A 15 14.15 -5.79 8.00
N TYR A 16 13.78 -7.06 7.79
CA TYR A 16 14.32 -7.89 6.72
C TYR A 16 15.85 -7.93 6.73
N ALA A 17 16.48 -8.11 7.90
CA ALA A 17 17.94 -8.03 8.11
C ALA A 17 18.78 -8.72 7.02
N ASP A 18 18.37 -9.91 6.58
CA ASP A 18 19.08 -10.75 5.61
C ASP A 18 18.71 -10.50 4.13
N SER A 19 17.84 -9.53 3.85
CA SER A 19 17.35 -9.32 2.47
C SER A 19 18.41 -8.64 1.60
N PRO A 20 18.81 -9.27 0.48
CA PRO A 20 19.82 -8.71 -0.40
C PRO A 20 19.29 -7.48 -1.16
N ASP A 21 20.06 -6.39 -1.15
CA ASP A 21 19.73 -5.16 -1.88
C ASP A 21 20.24 -5.24 -3.33
N ASP A 22 19.34 -5.49 -4.27
CA ASP A 22 19.64 -5.53 -5.70
C ASP A 22 19.47 -4.13 -6.31
N LYS A 23 20.57 -3.40 -6.49
CA LYS A 23 20.57 -2.03 -7.04
C LYS A 23 20.08 -1.93 -8.49
N SER A 24 19.95 -3.05 -9.21
CA SER A 24 19.39 -3.05 -10.57
C SER A 24 17.86 -2.96 -10.57
N ARG A 25 17.23 -3.19 -9.42
CA ARG A 25 15.78 -3.31 -9.24
C ARG A 25 15.18 -2.04 -8.65
N SER A 26 14.64 -1.18 -9.51
CA SER A 26 14.04 0.12 -9.14
C SER A 26 12.56 0.26 -9.53
N ALA A 27 11.84 -0.86 -9.71
CA ALA A 27 10.47 -0.81 -10.23
C ALA A 27 9.49 -0.08 -9.30
N ASN A 28 9.65 -0.19 -7.97
CA ASN A 28 8.77 0.49 -7.02
C ASN A 28 9.07 1.99 -7.02
N LEU A 29 10.36 2.36 -7.02
CA LEU A 29 10.77 3.76 -7.12
C LEU A 29 10.22 4.41 -8.40
N GLN A 30 10.36 3.74 -9.55
CA GLN A 30 9.82 4.22 -10.82
C GLN A 30 8.29 4.33 -10.83
N PHE A 31 7.59 3.40 -10.18
CA PHE A 31 6.14 3.46 -10.04
C PHE A 31 5.70 4.68 -9.23
N TYR A 32 6.36 4.92 -8.10
CA TYR A 32 6.12 6.08 -7.24
C TYR A 32 6.57 7.40 -7.86
N SER A 33 7.56 7.36 -8.74
CA SER A 33 7.99 8.50 -9.56
C SER A 33 7.03 8.80 -10.71
N ASN A 34 5.95 8.02 -10.85
CA ASN A 34 4.97 8.13 -11.94
C ASN A 34 5.55 7.83 -13.33
N GLU A 35 6.67 7.12 -13.40
CA GLU A 35 7.35 6.75 -14.65
C GLU A 35 6.98 5.33 -15.12
N ARG A 36 6.64 4.46 -14.17
CA ARG A 36 6.27 3.07 -14.44
C ARG A 36 4.80 2.82 -14.15
N ARG A 37 4.18 2.07 -15.06
CA ARG A 37 2.80 1.58 -14.92
C ARG A 37 2.80 0.30 -14.10
N CYS A 38 1.86 0.18 -13.16
CA CYS A 38 1.64 -1.08 -12.44
C CYS A 38 1.22 -2.18 -13.43
N ARG A 39 1.58 -3.42 -13.14
CA ARG A 39 1.16 -4.59 -13.93
C ARG A 39 0.35 -5.54 -13.04
N PRO A 40 -0.75 -6.14 -13.56
CA PRO A 40 -1.14 -6.21 -14.97
C PRO A 40 -1.95 -5.00 -15.51
N ASP A 41 -2.49 -4.14 -14.64
CA ASP A 41 -3.49 -3.13 -15.02
C ASP A 41 -2.99 -1.99 -15.94
N ASN A 42 -1.67 -1.83 -16.06
CA ASN A 42 -1.00 -0.83 -16.90
C ASN A 42 -1.38 0.63 -16.55
N VAL A 43 -1.59 0.90 -15.26
CA VAL A 43 -2.03 2.21 -14.74
C VAL A 43 -0.89 2.90 -13.99
N LEU A 44 -0.81 4.23 -14.08
CA LEU A 44 0.13 5.03 -13.30
C LEU A 44 -0.42 5.31 -11.89
N ILE A 45 0.46 5.59 -10.92
CA ILE A 45 0.04 5.91 -9.55
C ILE A 45 -0.91 7.12 -9.50
N GLU A 46 -0.67 8.14 -10.33
CA GLU A 46 -1.57 9.30 -10.38
C GLU A 46 -2.94 8.98 -10.98
N ASP A 47 -2.99 8.08 -11.96
CA ASP A 47 -4.24 7.62 -12.56
C ASP A 47 -5.04 6.80 -11.54
N ILE A 48 -4.37 5.98 -10.71
CA ILE A 48 -5.00 5.27 -9.59
C ILE A 48 -5.63 6.27 -8.62
N HIS A 49 -4.87 7.27 -8.16
CA HIS A 49 -5.38 8.27 -7.21
C HIS A 49 -6.55 9.10 -7.77
N LYS A 50 -6.56 9.37 -9.09
CA LYS A 50 -7.64 10.12 -9.75
C LYS A 50 -8.88 9.29 -10.00
N GLN A 51 -8.71 8.10 -10.57
CA GLN A 51 -9.83 7.32 -11.10
C GLN A 51 -10.50 6.45 -10.05
N TRP A 52 -9.79 6.02 -9.01
CA TRP A 52 -10.30 5.00 -8.09
C TRP A 52 -10.82 5.57 -6.78
N LYS A 53 -10.60 6.86 -6.54
CA LYS A 53 -11.24 7.57 -5.43
C LYS A 53 -12.75 7.58 -5.64
N GLY A 54 -13.46 6.75 -4.87
CA GLY A 54 -14.92 6.58 -4.94
C GLY A 54 -15.42 5.46 -5.85
N ASP A 55 -14.55 4.84 -6.68
CA ASP A 55 -14.88 3.68 -7.52
C ASP A 55 -14.32 2.40 -6.88
N TYR A 56 -15.07 1.92 -5.90
CA TYR A 56 -14.61 0.87 -5.00
C TYR A 56 -14.86 -0.55 -5.51
N SER A 57 -15.85 -0.73 -6.40
CA SER A 57 -16.04 -2.00 -7.10
C SER A 57 -14.83 -2.34 -7.97
N LYS A 58 -14.17 -1.31 -8.52
CA LYS A 58 -12.92 -1.45 -9.27
C LYS A 58 -11.72 -1.79 -8.37
N LEU A 59 -11.67 -1.23 -7.16
CA LEU A 59 -10.66 -1.57 -6.14
C LEU A 59 -10.78 -3.03 -5.67
N GLU A 60 -12.01 -3.51 -5.49
CA GLU A 60 -12.27 -4.91 -5.11
C GLU A 60 -11.97 -5.88 -6.25
N ASN A 61 -12.33 -5.56 -7.50
CA ASN A 61 -12.07 -6.49 -8.60
C ASN A 61 -10.57 -6.62 -8.95
N LYS A 62 -9.77 -5.57 -8.73
CA LYS A 62 -8.40 -5.47 -9.26
C LYS A 62 -7.30 -5.63 -8.20
N HIS A 63 -7.43 -6.48 -7.19
CA HIS A 63 -6.49 -6.58 -6.05
C HIS A 63 -4.97 -6.63 -6.35
N GLY A 64 -4.53 -6.92 -7.58
CA GLY A 64 -3.12 -6.92 -7.99
C GLY A 64 -2.38 -5.59 -7.87
N PHE A 65 -3.07 -4.45 -7.78
CA PHE A 65 -2.44 -3.15 -7.54
C PHE A 65 -1.99 -2.94 -6.09
N ILE A 66 -2.56 -3.66 -5.13
CA ILE A 66 -2.29 -3.44 -3.69
C ILE A 66 -0.80 -3.65 -3.43
N GLN A 67 -0.21 -4.67 -4.07
CA GLN A 67 1.21 -4.97 -3.97
C GLN A 67 2.12 -3.87 -4.56
N TRP A 68 1.62 -3.05 -5.50
CA TRP A 68 2.33 -1.89 -6.03
C TRP A 68 2.13 -0.64 -5.15
N LEU A 69 0.95 -0.47 -4.55
CA LEU A 69 0.66 0.63 -3.63
C LEU A 69 1.29 0.42 -2.24
N PHE A 70 1.49 -0.82 -1.82
CA PHE A 70 2.11 -1.16 -0.54
C PHE A 70 3.11 -2.30 -0.76
N PRO A 71 4.23 -2.01 -1.45
CA PRO A 71 5.24 -3.02 -1.69
C PRO A 71 5.91 -3.37 -0.36
N ILE A 72 6.03 -4.68 -0.10
CA ILE A 72 6.81 -5.24 1.01
C ILE A 72 8.14 -5.77 0.48
N GLN A 73 9.11 -6.04 1.36
CA GLN A 73 10.41 -6.60 0.97
C GLN A 73 10.33 -8.11 0.63
N GLU A 74 9.12 -8.66 0.53
CA GLU A 74 8.81 -10.04 0.17
C GLU A 74 8.04 -10.12 -1.15
N TYR A 75 8.06 -11.31 -1.78
CA TYR A 75 7.18 -11.58 -2.91
C TYR A 75 5.75 -11.80 -2.42
N GLY A 76 4.85 -10.88 -2.78
CA GLY A 76 3.42 -11.06 -2.56
C GLY A 76 2.76 -11.95 -3.61
N MET A 77 1.43 -11.95 -3.61
CA MET A 77 0.60 -12.73 -4.54
C MET A 77 0.71 -12.28 -6.01
N ASN A 78 1.30 -11.10 -6.27
CA ASN A 78 1.54 -10.61 -7.62
C ASN A 78 2.99 -10.89 -8.05
N PRO A 79 3.25 -11.93 -8.89
CA PRO A 79 4.61 -12.25 -9.34
C PRO A 79 5.23 -11.17 -10.24
N GLN A 80 4.43 -10.21 -10.72
CA GLN A 80 4.92 -9.07 -11.49
C GLN A 80 5.32 -7.88 -10.63
N SER A 81 4.98 -7.90 -9.35
CA SER A 81 5.45 -6.90 -8.38
C SER A 81 6.85 -7.25 -7.92
N GLN A 82 7.68 -6.22 -7.80
CA GLN A 82 9.05 -6.36 -7.32
C GLN A 82 9.07 -6.17 -5.80
N PRO A 83 9.75 -7.03 -5.03
CA PRO A 83 10.01 -6.77 -3.63
C PRO A 83 10.68 -5.41 -3.44
N LEU A 84 10.24 -4.66 -2.44
CA LEU A 84 10.78 -3.35 -2.11
C LEU A 84 12.25 -3.47 -1.72
N GLN A 85 13.12 -2.71 -2.38
CA GLN A 85 14.56 -2.73 -2.10
C GLN A 85 14.95 -1.62 -1.12
N ARG A 86 16.04 -1.82 -0.37
CA ARG A 86 16.49 -0.84 0.63
C ARG A 86 16.89 0.50 0.01
N HIS A 87 17.56 0.47 -1.14
CA HIS A 87 17.92 1.70 -1.85
C HIS A 87 16.67 2.46 -2.35
N GLU A 88 15.60 1.76 -2.74
CA GLU A 88 14.33 2.38 -3.09
C GLU A 88 13.72 3.08 -1.88
N ILE A 89 13.70 2.44 -0.70
CA ILE A 89 13.18 3.04 0.55
C ILE A 89 13.91 4.36 0.86
N THR A 90 15.24 4.37 0.79
CA THR A 90 16.04 5.57 1.05
C THR A 90 15.72 6.69 0.06
N ALA A 91 15.63 6.38 -1.23
CA ALA A 91 15.30 7.35 -2.27
C ALA A 91 13.87 7.90 -2.09
N MET A 92 12.89 7.01 -1.88
CA MET A 92 11.49 7.37 -1.67
C MET A 92 11.29 8.25 -0.44
N LYS A 93 12.03 8.01 0.66
CA LYS A 93 11.97 8.84 1.88
C LYS A 93 12.54 10.24 1.69
N THR A 94 13.49 10.39 0.77
CA THR A 94 14.16 11.68 0.50
C THR A 94 13.32 12.56 -0.42
N ASP A 95 12.49 11.95 -1.28
CA ASP A 95 11.62 12.65 -2.23
C ASP A 95 10.24 12.94 -1.62
N LYS A 96 9.94 14.23 -1.43
CA LYS A 96 8.67 14.70 -0.86
C LYS A 96 7.46 14.40 -1.73
N ASP A 97 7.61 14.39 -3.05
CA ASP A 97 6.50 14.12 -3.97
C ASP A 97 6.13 12.64 -3.95
N ILE A 98 7.13 11.77 -3.83
CA ILE A 98 6.92 10.34 -3.61
C ILE A 98 6.24 10.10 -2.26
N VAL A 99 6.72 10.71 -1.18
CA VAL A 99 6.05 10.61 0.13
C VAL A 99 4.60 11.08 0.06
N ALA A 100 4.33 12.19 -0.63
CA ALA A 100 2.96 12.68 -0.84
C ALA A 100 2.09 11.70 -1.63
N ARG A 101 2.66 10.98 -2.61
CA ARG A 101 1.95 9.90 -3.33
C ARG A 101 1.67 8.70 -2.43
N VAL A 102 2.62 8.28 -1.59
CA VAL A 102 2.40 7.22 -0.58
C VAL A 102 1.25 7.59 0.36
N LEU A 103 1.24 8.82 0.88
CA LEU A 103 0.16 9.30 1.76
C LEU A 103 -1.21 9.33 1.06
N ARG A 104 -1.25 9.69 -0.23
CA ARG A 104 -2.48 9.61 -1.03
C ARG A 104 -2.96 8.18 -1.21
N SER A 105 -2.06 7.23 -1.49
CA SER A 105 -2.38 5.80 -1.55
C SER A 105 -2.92 5.30 -0.21
N TYR A 106 -2.30 5.71 0.90
CA TYR A 106 -2.75 5.35 2.24
C TYR A 106 -4.15 5.86 2.53
N ARG A 107 -4.45 7.13 2.20
CA ARG A 107 -5.78 7.70 2.36
C ARG A 107 -6.83 6.99 1.49
N LEU A 108 -6.48 6.61 0.26
CA LEU A 108 -7.36 5.84 -0.63
C LEU A 108 -7.74 4.49 -0.01
N MET A 109 -6.78 3.78 0.58
CA MET A 109 -7.06 2.51 1.27
C MET A 109 -7.89 2.69 2.53
N LEU A 110 -7.62 3.72 3.33
CA LEU A 110 -8.45 4.02 4.49
C LEU A 110 -9.90 4.30 4.07
N ASP A 111 -10.11 5.10 3.03
CA ASP A 111 -11.43 5.39 2.47
C ASP A 111 -12.14 4.12 1.97
N PHE A 112 -11.39 3.21 1.35
CA PHE A 112 -11.90 1.88 0.98
C PHE A 112 -12.40 1.08 2.19
N TYR A 113 -11.67 1.12 3.31
CA TYR A 113 -12.06 0.49 4.58
C TYR A 113 -13.12 1.27 5.39
N GLY A 114 -13.56 2.44 4.91
CA GLY A 114 -14.51 3.29 5.64
C GLY A 114 -13.88 4.09 6.79
N MET A 115 -12.59 4.36 6.71
CA MET A 115 -11.81 5.17 7.65
C MET A 115 -11.25 6.42 6.97
N ASP A 116 -10.88 7.44 7.74
CA ASP A 116 -10.22 8.64 7.24
C ASP A 116 -8.97 8.93 8.08
N LEU A 117 -7.97 9.52 7.43
CA LEU A 117 -6.72 9.89 8.07
C LEU A 117 -6.89 11.25 8.75
N CYS A 118 -6.86 11.28 10.08
CA CYS A 118 -6.92 12.52 10.86
C CYS A 118 -5.57 13.24 10.88
N SER A 119 -4.48 12.48 10.98
CA SER A 119 -3.13 13.03 11.03
C SER A 119 -2.18 12.20 10.18
N SER A 120 -1.58 12.84 9.19
CA SER A 120 -0.52 12.24 8.37
C SER A 120 0.80 12.09 9.11
N GLU A 121 0.99 12.80 10.22
CA GLU A 121 2.23 12.78 11.01
C GLU A 121 2.23 11.63 12.03
N THR A 122 1.10 11.41 12.71
CA THR A 122 0.97 10.36 13.73
C THR A 122 0.33 9.08 13.20
N GLY A 123 -0.22 9.11 11.99
CA GLY A 123 -1.00 8.00 11.44
C GLY A 123 -2.35 7.82 12.15
N LEU A 124 -2.83 8.81 12.91
CA LEU A 124 -4.11 8.72 13.60
C LEU A 124 -5.26 8.66 12.59
N ILE A 125 -6.11 7.65 12.70
CA ILE A 125 -7.27 7.42 11.84
C ILE A 125 -8.57 7.55 12.63
N LYS A 126 -9.65 7.92 11.95
CA LYS A 126 -11.03 7.90 12.48
C LYS A 126 -11.92 7.08 11.58
N ARG A 127 -13.07 6.66 12.11
CA ARG A 127 -14.15 6.12 11.27
C ARG A 127 -14.80 7.28 10.50
N VAL A 128 -15.18 7.01 9.25
CA VAL A 128 -16.04 7.92 8.49
C VAL A 128 -17.47 7.78 9.02
N ASP A 129 -18.19 8.90 9.11
CA ASP A 129 -19.56 8.91 9.65
C ASP A 129 -20.47 7.91 8.92
N PRO A 130 -21.33 7.15 9.64
CA PRO A 130 -22.17 6.09 9.07
C PRO A 130 -23.06 6.59 7.92
N GLU A 131 -23.55 7.83 8.03
CA GLU A 131 -24.43 8.46 7.03
C GLU A 131 -23.69 8.87 5.75
N ALA A 132 -22.35 8.95 5.77
CA ALA A 132 -21.58 9.61 4.73
C ALA A 132 -21.09 8.69 3.60
N LYS A 133 -21.02 7.35 3.77
CA LYS A 133 -20.83 6.37 2.66
C LYS A 133 -20.55 4.90 3.01
N ASN A 134 -20.32 4.49 4.27
CA ASN A 134 -19.54 3.26 4.52
C ASN A 134 -19.99 2.33 5.67
N GLU A 135 -21.27 2.35 6.08
CA GLU A 135 -21.74 1.42 7.11
C GLU A 135 -21.63 -0.06 6.66
N GLU A 136 -21.88 -0.35 5.38
CA GLU A 136 -21.81 -1.71 4.83
C GLU A 136 -20.38 -2.25 4.73
N ARG A 137 -19.38 -1.38 4.54
CA ARG A 137 -17.97 -1.79 4.41
C ARG A 137 -17.24 -1.96 5.71
N TYR A 138 -17.54 -1.12 6.68
CA TYR A 138 -17.07 -1.35 8.03
C TYR A 138 -17.56 -2.72 8.54
N ARG A 139 -18.77 -3.16 8.16
CA ARG A 139 -19.25 -4.51 8.44
C ARG A 139 -18.42 -5.61 7.78
N ASN A 140 -17.89 -5.41 6.57
CA ASN A 140 -17.01 -6.39 5.93
C ASN A 140 -15.68 -6.58 6.68
N LEU A 141 -15.16 -5.50 7.28
CA LEU A 141 -13.97 -5.58 8.14
C LEU A 141 -14.26 -6.31 9.46
N VAL A 142 -15.43 -6.07 10.06
CA VAL A 142 -15.81 -6.62 11.37
C VAL A 142 -16.28 -8.08 11.32
N ARG A 143 -16.81 -8.55 10.17
CA ARG A 143 -17.30 -9.94 10.01
C ARG A 143 -16.20 -10.99 9.83
N GLY A 144 -14.94 -10.58 9.69
CA GLY A 144 -13.79 -11.47 9.47
C GLY A 144 -13.07 -11.95 10.73
N CYS A 145 -13.59 -11.68 11.93
CA CYS A 145 -13.05 -12.18 13.22
C CYS A 145 -13.85 -13.36 13.76
#